data_AF-A0A534Q7Q7-F1
#
_entry.id   AF-A0A534Q7Q7-F1
#
_cell.length_a   1.000
_cell.length_b   1.000
_cell.length_c   1.000
_cell.angle_alpha   90.00
_cell.angle_beta   90.00
_cell.angle_gamma   90.00
#
_symmetry.space_group_name_H-M   'P 1'
#
loop_
_entity.id
_entity.type
_entity.pdbx_description
1 polymer ?
#
loop_
_entity_poly.entity_id
_entity_poly.type
_entity_poly.pdbx_seq_one_letter_code
_entity_poly.pdbx_strand_id
1 'polypeptide(L)'
;MQVLLLAAPGLVALIWDPARWLWQTWRDPSYQSDGALVAAVVAALLALSWCSGAASPDPRAPRRAAALFALTATVRLLGRLLAVDTIGALALAVDLAAAAMLLGVERRPFALRPGVLAAFFSLALPVENLAQRLLGYPLQLLAAGAAELLLRPFAPGLSREGVLLIHPSVELAVDLPCSGARGLVLYAAIALGFWSCRALGARGAAHAALAVAGGAFAANTARIAALFACAMGGLPASEEPWHSGIGSAALALGALPLFAVIARAPARRPQQPLGTLRFASRGGTRRFTRPWLAALAASGVGVAVSAAPHHLLDVSAPDRAIALPAVLGPFAGSDVPLRDVERRYYERWGGAVAKRVYDDGAGIPHTALLVRTRAPLRHLHGPDRCLLGAGHEVTRVGVVPGAVPTVLYRSVAPDGTAWRVEASFLSDRGERASSVSEVV
;
A
#
# COMPACT_ATOMS: atom_id res chain seq x y z
N MET A 1 20.31 -15.08 28.01
CA MET A 1 18.91 -15.07 28.49
C MET A 1 18.57 -13.82 29.29
N GLN A 2 19.27 -13.50 30.39
CA GLN A 2 19.00 -12.31 31.22
C GLN A 2 19.03 -10.97 30.45
N VAL A 3 20.01 -10.75 29.57
CA VAL A 3 20.12 -9.51 28.76
C VAL A 3 18.92 -9.33 27.82
N LEU A 4 18.39 -10.41 27.25
CA LEU A 4 17.21 -10.36 26.37
C LEU A 4 15.94 -10.03 27.16
N LEU A 5 15.77 -10.62 28.34
CA LEU A 5 14.65 -10.30 29.23
C LEU A 5 14.65 -8.82 29.63
N LEU A 6 15.84 -8.24 29.88
CA LEU A 6 15.99 -6.83 30.22
C LEU A 6 15.72 -5.87 29.05
N ALA A 7 15.98 -6.29 27.81
CA ALA A 7 15.72 -5.50 26.60
C ALA A 7 14.28 -5.66 26.05
N ALA A 8 13.58 -6.73 26.45
CA ALA A 8 12.27 -7.08 25.91
C ALA A 8 11.21 -5.97 26.06
N PRO A 9 11.08 -5.26 27.20
CA PRO A 9 10.07 -4.22 27.35
C PRO A 9 10.18 -3.10 26.30
N GLY A 10 11.39 -2.58 26.05
CA GLY A 10 11.55 -1.52 25.04
C GLY A 10 11.37 -2.02 23.61
N LEU A 11 11.77 -3.25 23.31
CA LEU A 11 11.51 -3.86 22.00
C LEU A 11 10.01 -4.03 21.76
N VAL A 12 9.27 -4.51 22.75
CA VAL A 12 7.81 -4.63 22.69
C VAL A 12 7.17 -3.25 22.53
N ALA A 13 7.60 -2.26 23.31
CA ALA A 13 7.08 -0.89 23.21
C ALA A 13 7.28 -0.30 21.80
N LEU A 14 8.44 -0.51 21.18
CA LEU A 14 8.75 0.00 19.83
C LEU A 14 7.92 -0.64 18.72
N ILE A 15 7.53 -1.91 18.89
CA ILE A 15 6.85 -2.70 17.86
C ILE A 15 5.33 -2.65 18.02
N TRP A 16 4.82 -2.50 19.25
CA TRP A 16 3.40 -2.63 19.56
C TRP A 16 2.51 -1.69 18.74
N ASP A 17 2.77 -0.38 18.77
CA ASP A 17 1.95 0.60 18.06
C ASP A 17 1.99 0.41 16.53
N PRO A 18 3.18 0.29 15.88
CA PRO A 18 3.24 0.01 14.45
C PRO A 18 2.58 -1.32 14.05
N ALA A 19 2.73 -2.38 14.85
CA ALA A 19 2.12 -3.67 14.56
C ALA A 19 0.59 -3.61 14.71
N ARG A 20 0.08 -2.92 15.74
CA ARG A 20 -1.35 -2.67 15.91
C ARG A 20 -1.92 -1.85 14.76
N TRP A 21 -1.23 -0.79 14.36
CA TRP A 21 -1.61 0.04 13.22
C TRP A 21 -1.67 -0.79 11.93
N LEU A 22 -0.66 -1.63 11.69
CA LEU A 22 -0.59 -2.48 10.51
C LEU A 22 -1.73 -3.52 10.49
N TRP A 23 -2.01 -4.13 11.64
CA TRP A 23 -3.14 -5.06 11.81
C TRP A 23 -4.50 -4.40 11.54
N GLN A 24 -4.69 -3.17 12.04
CA GLN A 24 -5.89 -2.39 11.77
C GLN A 24 -5.99 -2.03 10.28
N THR A 25 -4.88 -1.67 9.66
CA THR A 25 -4.81 -1.36 8.22
C THR A 25 -5.21 -2.55 7.36
N TRP A 26 -4.80 -3.78 7.71
CA TRP A 26 -5.21 -4.99 6.98
C TRP A 26 -6.70 -5.31 7.12
N ARG A 27 -7.35 -4.85 8.19
CA ARG A 27 -8.77 -5.06 8.45
C ARG A 27 -9.65 -3.92 7.95
N ASP A 28 -9.04 -2.82 7.53
CA ASP A 28 -9.75 -1.66 7.03
C ASP A 28 -10.25 -1.94 5.59
N PRO A 29 -11.58 -1.99 5.37
CA PRO A 29 -12.15 -2.26 4.05
C PRO A 29 -11.69 -1.26 2.99
N SER A 30 -11.36 -0.03 3.39
CA SER A 30 -10.90 1.01 2.48
C SER A 30 -9.51 0.72 1.91
N TYR A 31 -8.72 -0.16 2.51
CA TYR A 31 -7.35 -0.46 2.08
C TYR A 31 -7.23 -1.65 1.13
N GLN A 32 -8.24 -2.53 1.04
CA GLN A 32 -8.29 -3.73 0.18
C GLN A 32 -6.91 -4.43 0.01
N SER A 33 -6.18 -4.65 1.11
CA SER A 33 -4.78 -5.08 1.07
C SER A 33 -4.61 -6.57 1.36
N ASP A 34 -3.82 -7.25 0.53
CA ASP A 34 -3.38 -8.64 0.75
C ASP A 34 -2.21 -8.74 1.75
N GLY A 35 -1.92 -7.67 2.51
CA GLY A 35 -0.73 -7.58 3.35
C GLY A 35 -0.68 -8.60 4.49
N ALA A 36 -1.82 -8.99 5.05
CA ALA A 36 -1.89 -10.04 6.06
C ALA A 36 -1.42 -11.41 5.50
N LEU A 37 -1.72 -11.70 4.23
CA LEU A 37 -1.25 -12.92 3.57
C LEU A 37 0.28 -12.90 3.40
N VAL A 38 0.84 -11.76 2.95
CA VAL A 38 2.29 -11.59 2.84
C VAL A 38 2.97 -11.80 4.20
N ALA A 39 2.44 -11.19 5.27
CA ALA A 39 2.96 -11.36 6.62
C ALA A 39 2.88 -12.82 7.10
N ALA A 40 1.79 -13.53 6.80
CA ALA A 40 1.63 -14.95 7.11
C ALA A 40 2.67 -15.82 6.37
N VAL A 41 2.92 -15.56 5.08
CA VAL A 41 3.96 -16.27 4.32
C VAL A 41 5.36 -15.98 4.87
N VAL A 42 5.67 -14.74 5.24
CA VAL A 42 6.93 -14.38 5.91
C VAL A 42 7.10 -15.15 7.22
N ALA A 43 6.05 -15.22 8.06
CA ALA A 43 6.07 -15.97 9.30
C ALA A 43 6.27 -17.48 9.06
N ALA A 44 5.60 -18.04 8.04
CA ALA A 44 5.77 -19.44 7.64
C ALA A 44 7.21 -19.73 7.18
N LEU A 45 7.82 -18.86 6.37
CA LEU A 45 9.21 -18.99 5.93
C LEU A 45 10.18 -18.95 7.12
N LEU A 46 9.97 -18.03 8.07
CA LEU A 46 10.77 -17.95 9.29
C LEU A 46 10.63 -19.22 10.14
N ALA A 47 9.40 -19.73 10.31
CA ALA A 47 9.15 -20.96 11.04
C ALA A 47 9.82 -22.16 10.37
N LEU A 48 9.72 -22.29 9.04
CA LEU A 48 10.40 -23.33 8.27
C LEU A 48 11.93 -23.24 8.42
N SER A 49 12.49 -22.04 8.35
CA SER A 49 13.93 -21.82 8.59
C SER A 49 14.31 -22.25 10.00
N TRP A 50 13.56 -21.83 11.01
CA TRP A 50 13.81 -22.15 12.41
C TRP A 50 13.75 -23.66 12.68
N CYS A 51 12.72 -24.34 12.18
CA CYS A 51 12.52 -25.78 12.34
C CYS A 51 13.53 -26.62 11.54
N SER A 52 14.20 -26.05 10.53
CA SER A 52 15.16 -26.80 9.70
C SER A 52 16.45 -27.22 10.43
N GLY A 53 16.68 -26.74 11.65
CA GLY A 53 17.84 -27.12 12.46
C GLY A 53 18.58 -25.92 13.06
N ALA A 54 19.62 -26.20 13.86
CA ALA A 54 20.39 -25.17 14.54
C ALA A 54 21.20 -24.31 13.55
N ALA A 55 21.27 -23.00 13.83
CA ALA A 55 22.11 -22.08 13.07
C ALA A 55 23.58 -22.18 13.52
N SER A 56 24.52 -22.07 12.58
CA SER A 56 25.91 -21.84 12.95
C SER A 56 26.09 -20.47 13.63
N PRO A 57 26.94 -20.35 14.67
CA PRO A 57 27.15 -19.09 15.38
C PRO A 57 27.84 -18.05 14.49
N ASP A 58 27.43 -16.79 14.60
CA ASP A 58 28.12 -15.64 14.00
C ASP A 58 28.36 -14.56 15.07
N PRO A 59 29.62 -14.29 15.43
CA PRO A 59 29.96 -13.30 16.44
C PRO A 59 29.61 -11.86 16.01
N ARG A 60 29.41 -11.58 14.72
CA ARG A 60 29.09 -10.24 14.20
C ARG A 60 27.59 -9.96 14.13
N ALA A 61 26.73 -10.99 14.13
CA ALA A 61 25.28 -10.83 14.00
C ALA A 61 24.67 -9.91 15.09
N PRO A 62 25.01 -10.06 16.39
CA PRO A 62 24.45 -9.19 17.43
C PRO A 62 24.77 -7.70 17.22
N ARG A 63 26.00 -7.38 16.81
CA ARG A 63 26.41 -5.98 16.56
C ARG A 63 25.66 -5.38 15.37
N ARG A 64 25.51 -6.14 14.28
CA ARG A 64 24.77 -5.70 13.08
C ARG A 64 23.29 -5.49 13.40
N ALA A 65 22.67 -6.44 14.10
CA ALA A 65 21.28 -6.33 14.51
C ALA A 65 21.05 -5.15 15.46
N ALA A 66 21.95 -4.93 16.43
CA ALA A 66 21.87 -3.78 17.34
C ALA A 66 21.96 -2.44 16.57
N ALA A 67 22.83 -2.34 15.56
CA ALA A 67 22.92 -1.15 14.72
C ALA A 67 21.62 -0.91 13.92
N LEU A 68 21.00 -1.98 13.39
CA LEU A 68 19.71 -1.88 12.71
C LEU A 68 18.59 -1.47 13.67
N PHE A 69 18.51 -2.03 14.87
CA PHE A 69 17.52 -1.63 15.87
C PHE A 69 17.71 -0.18 16.35
N ALA A 70 18.95 0.30 16.48
CA ALA A 70 19.23 1.69 16.80
C ALA A 70 18.76 2.63 15.66
N LEU A 71 18.99 2.24 14.41
CA LEU A 71 18.50 2.95 13.24
C LEU A 71 16.97 3.00 13.23
N THR A 72 16.29 1.87 13.43
CA THR A 72 14.82 1.81 13.42
C THR A 72 14.19 2.53 14.59
N ALA A 73 14.81 2.53 15.77
CA ALA A 73 14.39 3.37 16.90
C ALA A 73 14.45 4.87 16.56
N THR A 74 15.52 5.31 15.88
CA THR A 74 15.68 6.70 15.43
C THR A 74 14.62 7.06 14.37
N VAL A 75 14.41 6.18 13.40
CA VAL A 75 13.38 6.35 12.36
C VAL A 75 11.97 6.39 12.96
N ARG A 76 11.69 5.57 13.99
CA ARG A 76 10.41 5.61 14.71
C ARG A 76 10.22 6.87 15.52
N LEU A 77 11.27 7.35 16.19
CA LEU A 77 11.22 8.63 16.90
C LEU A 77 10.85 9.74 15.91
N LEU A 78 11.54 9.81 14.77
CA LEU A 78 11.21 10.76 13.72
C LEU A 78 9.77 10.56 13.22
N GLY A 79 9.38 9.34 12.85
CA GLY A 79 8.03 9.04 12.37
C GLY A 79 6.94 9.42 13.38
N ARG A 80 7.21 9.30 14.68
CA ARG A 80 6.29 9.68 15.76
C ARG A 80 6.23 11.19 15.95
N LEU A 81 7.37 11.88 15.91
CA LEU A 81 7.45 13.34 15.94
C LEU A 81 6.77 13.99 14.72
N LEU A 82 6.81 13.32 13.56
CA LEU A 82 6.15 13.78 12.33
C LEU A 82 4.70 13.25 12.19
N ALA A 83 4.27 12.33 13.07
CA ALA A 83 3.02 11.56 12.98
C ALA A 83 2.76 10.89 11.62
N VAL A 84 3.82 10.34 11.02
CA VAL A 84 3.74 9.58 9.78
C VAL A 84 3.89 8.10 10.12
N ASP A 85 2.77 7.45 10.45
CA ASP A 85 2.74 6.04 10.87
C ASP A 85 3.38 5.10 9.83
N THR A 86 3.32 5.45 8.54
CA THR A 86 3.95 4.70 7.44
C THR A 86 5.48 4.63 7.58
N ILE A 87 6.14 5.68 8.10
CA ILE A 87 7.59 5.67 8.36
C ILE A 87 7.91 4.68 9.48
N GLY A 88 7.12 4.71 10.56
CA GLY A 88 7.25 3.75 11.66
C GLY A 88 6.98 2.31 11.23
N ALA A 89 6.06 2.12 10.29
CA ALA A 89 5.75 0.81 9.72
C ALA A 89 6.85 0.29 8.80
N LEU A 90 7.50 1.15 8.00
CA LEU A 90 8.66 0.76 7.18
C LEU A 90 9.83 0.27 8.05
N ALA A 91 9.99 0.85 9.24
CA ALA A 91 10.98 0.41 10.22
C ALA A 91 10.73 -1.04 10.70
N LEU A 92 9.50 -1.57 10.66
CA LEU A 92 9.22 -2.98 10.98
C LEU A 92 9.89 -3.94 9.99
N ALA A 93 10.00 -3.58 8.71
CA ALA A 93 10.70 -4.41 7.74
C ALA A 93 12.19 -4.53 8.09
N VAL A 94 12.82 -3.43 8.52
CA VAL A 94 14.22 -3.44 8.94
C VAL A 94 14.41 -4.21 10.25
N ASP A 95 13.48 -4.10 11.19
CA ASP A 95 13.49 -4.92 12.41
C ASP A 95 13.37 -6.42 12.09
N LEU A 96 12.54 -6.79 11.13
CA LEU A 96 12.43 -8.16 10.67
C LEU A 96 13.77 -8.68 10.13
N ALA A 97 14.51 -7.88 9.35
CA ALA A 97 15.86 -8.24 8.93
C ALA A 97 16.81 -8.38 10.14
N ALA A 98 16.78 -7.46 11.10
CA ALA A 98 17.61 -7.52 12.30
C ALA A 98 17.32 -8.77 13.15
N ALA A 99 16.04 -9.08 13.37
CA ALA A 99 15.58 -10.27 14.07
C ALA A 99 16.00 -11.54 13.31
N ALA A 100 15.79 -11.61 12.00
CA ALA A 100 16.21 -12.73 11.17
C ALA A 100 17.73 -12.97 11.24
N MET A 101 18.55 -11.91 11.26
CA MET A 101 20.00 -12.03 11.48
C MET A 101 20.35 -12.62 12.85
N LEU A 102 19.66 -12.20 13.91
CA LEU A 102 19.84 -12.74 15.27
C LEU A 102 19.42 -14.21 15.37
N LEU A 103 18.33 -14.60 14.71
CA LEU A 103 17.86 -15.98 14.64
C LEU A 103 18.78 -16.87 13.78
N GLY A 104 19.70 -16.25 13.03
CA GLY A 104 20.68 -16.93 12.20
C GLY A 104 20.06 -17.64 11.00
N VAL A 105 18.92 -17.16 10.49
CA VAL A 105 18.16 -17.83 9.42
C VAL A 105 18.97 -18.03 8.13
N GLU A 106 20.01 -17.23 7.90
CA GLU A 106 20.92 -17.34 6.76
C GLU A 106 21.93 -18.50 6.85
N ARG A 107 22.08 -19.08 8.05
CA ARG A 107 23.04 -20.15 8.41
C ARG A 107 22.34 -21.45 8.83
N ARG A 108 21.03 -21.55 8.64
CA ARG A 108 20.26 -22.78 8.88
C ARG A 108 20.16 -23.62 7.61
N PRO A 109 19.85 -24.93 7.69
CA PRO A 109 19.69 -25.79 6.51
C PRO A 109 18.69 -25.22 5.50
N PHE A 110 17.54 -24.73 5.95
CA PHE A 110 16.65 -23.89 5.15
C PHE A 110 17.04 -22.43 5.30
N ALA A 111 17.99 -22.00 4.47
CA ALA A 111 18.60 -20.68 4.56
C ALA A 111 17.71 -19.59 3.95
N LEU A 112 17.52 -18.50 4.68
CA LEU A 112 16.84 -17.30 4.20
C LEU A 112 17.78 -16.10 4.06
N ARG A 113 17.40 -15.12 3.24
CA ARG A 113 18.05 -13.80 3.14
C ARG A 113 17.32 -12.78 4.01
N PRO A 114 17.87 -12.33 5.16
CA PRO A 114 17.20 -11.36 6.01
C PRO A 114 16.77 -10.08 5.29
N GLY A 115 17.64 -9.50 4.46
CA GLY A 115 17.32 -8.27 3.71
C GLY A 115 16.24 -8.45 2.64
N VAL A 116 16.21 -9.59 1.95
CA VAL A 116 15.17 -9.88 0.94
C VAL A 116 13.86 -10.24 1.61
N LEU A 117 13.90 -10.96 2.74
CA LEU A 117 12.73 -11.24 3.55
C LEU A 117 12.10 -9.95 4.10
N ALA A 118 12.91 -8.98 4.52
CA ALA A 118 12.46 -7.64 4.87
C ALA A 118 11.82 -6.89 3.69
N ALA A 119 12.45 -6.93 2.51
CA ALA A 119 11.85 -6.36 1.30
C ALA A 119 10.52 -7.03 0.95
N PHE A 120 10.41 -8.36 1.10
CA PHE A 120 9.16 -9.08 0.91
C PHE A 120 8.09 -8.65 1.92
N PHE A 121 8.45 -8.58 3.21
CA PHE A 121 7.54 -8.08 4.25
C PHE A 121 7.13 -6.62 4.04
N SER A 122 7.96 -5.79 3.41
CA SER A 122 7.58 -4.42 3.10
C SER A 122 6.33 -4.35 2.21
N LEU A 123 6.06 -5.38 1.39
CA LEU A 123 4.83 -5.48 0.60
C LEU A 123 3.58 -5.80 1.45
N ALA A 124 3.76 -6.19 2.71
CA ALA A 124 2.67 -6.29 3.67
C ALA A 124 2.20 -4.91 4.17
N LEU A 125 3.01 -3.86 3.98
CA LEU A 125 2.63 -2.48 4.25
C LEU A 125 1.73 -1.96 3.11
N PRO A 126 0.96 -0.87 3.30
CA PRO A 126 0.10 -0.29 2.26
C PRO A 126 0.89 0.43 1.15
N VAL A 127 1.98 -0.18 0.65
CA VAL A 127 2.83 0.32 -0.44
C VAL A 127 2.06 0.37 -1.75
N GLU A 128 1.09 -0.51 -1.95
CA GLU A 128 0.21 -0.46 -3.12
C GLU A 128 -0.50 0.90 -3.23
N ASN A 129 -1.07 1.40 -2.13
CA ASN A 129 -1.74 2.71 -2.14
C ASN A 129 -0.75 3.85 -2.44
N LEU A 130 0.49 3.75 -1.96
CA LEU A 130 1.52 4.73 -2.29
C LEU A 130 1.89 4.67 -3.77
N ALA A 131 2.07 3.47 -4.32
CA ALA A 131 2.35 3.26 -5.74
C ALA A 131 1.19 3.75 -6.62
N GLN A 132 -0.06 3.48 -6.24
CA GLN A 132 -1.24 3.97 -6.95
C GLN A 132 -1.34 5.50 -6.92
N ARG A 133 -1.03 6.13 -5.78
CA ARG A 133 -1.04 7.61 -5.66
C ARG A 133 0.06 8.28 -6.48
N LEU A 134 1.28 7.74 -6.47
CA LEU A 134 2.44 8.38 -7.12
C LEU A 134 2.61 7.97 -8.59
N LEU A 135 2.30 6.73 -8.92
CA LEU A 135 2.58 6.13 -10.22
C LEU A 135 1.31 5.69 -10.96
N GLY A 136 0.13 5.73 -10.32
CA GLY A 136 -1.11 5.21 -10.91
C GLY A 136 -1.45 5.87 -12.24
N TYR A 137 -1.50 7.20 -12.29
CA TYR A 137 -1.82 7.94 -13.51
C TYR A 137 -0.75 7.78 -14.61
N PRO A 138 0.56 7.94 -14.34
CA PRO A 138 1.59 7.62 -15.33
C PRO A 138 1.48 6.20 -15.89
N LEU A 139 1.22 5.21 -15.04
CA LEU A 139 1.05 3.82 -15.48
C LEU A 139 -0.22 3.62 -16.32
N GLN A 140 -1.32 4.30 -16.00
CA GLN A 140 -2.54 4.28 -16.82
C GLN A 140 -2.29 4.85 -18.22
N LEU A 141 -1.60 5.99 -18.33
CA LEU A 141 -1.27 6.59 -19.63
C LEU A 141 -0.43 5.66 -20.49
N LEU A 142 0.61 5.04 -19.91
CA LEU A 142 1.44 4.07 -20.60
C LEU A 142 0.65 2.83 -21.03
N ALA A 143 -0.20 2.32 -20.14
CA ALA A 143 -1.02 1.14 -20.43
C ALA A 143 -2.09 1.43 -21.50
N ALA A 144 -2.73 2.59 -21.47
CA ALA A 144 -3.68 3.03 -22.49
C ALA A 144 -3.01 3.17 -23.87
N GLY A 145 -1.84 3.83 -23.93
CA GLY A 145 -1.09 3.96 -25.19
C GLY A 145 -0.61 2.62 -25.74
N ALA A 146 -0.16 1.71 -24.88
CA ALA A 146 0.24 0.37 -25.31
C ALA A 146 -0.96 -0.49 -25.77
N ALA A 147 -2.11 -0.38 -25.10
CA ALA A 147 -3.33 -1.06 -25.51
C ALA A 147 -3.85 -0.52 -26.85
N GLU A 148 -3.83 0.80 -27.05
CA GLU A 148 -4.15 1.44 -28.34
C GLU A 148 -3.26 0.87 -29.45
N LEU A 149 -1.94 0.83 -29.25
CA LEU A 149 -0.99 0.31 -30.24
C LEU A 149 -1.29 -1.16 -30.59
N LEU A 150 -1.64 -1.97 -29.59
CA LEU A 150 -1.98 -3.39 -29.77
C LEU A 150 -3.32 -3.59 -30.51
N LEU A 151 -4.30 -2.72 -30.25
CA LEU A 151 -5.66 -2.82 -30.81
C LEU A 151 -5.80 -2.19 -32.19
N ARG A 152 -4.98 -1.18 -32.52
CA ARG A 152 -5.07 -0.40 -33.76
C ARG A 152 -5.16 -1.23 -35.05
N PRO A 153 -4.47 -2.38 -35.21
CA PRO A 153 -4.62 -3.22 -36.40
C PRO A 153 -6.01 -3.87 -36.54
N PHE A 154 -6.77 -3.98 -35.46
CA PHE A 154 -8.03 -4.73 -35.37
C PHE A 154 -9.26 -3.84 -35.11
N ALA A 155 -9.05 -2.60 -34.66
CA ALA A 155 -10.10 -1.64 -34.32
C ALA A 155 -9.93 -0.35 -35.15
N PRO A 156 -10.31 -0.34 -36.44
CA PRO A 156 -10.24 0.87 -37.26
C PRO A 156 -11.15 1.96 -36.67
N GLY A 157 -10.63 3.19 -36.56
CA GLY A 157 -11.34 4.29 -35.90
C GLY A 157 -11.16 4.34 -34.38
N LEU A 158 -10.35 3.44 -33.80
CA LEU A 158 -9.88 3.59 -32.43
C LEU A 158 -9.03 4.86 -32.32
N SER A 159 -9.35 5.68 -31.32
CA SER A 159 -8.56 6.84 -30.91
C SER A 159 -8.36 6.81 -29.39
N ARG A 160 -7.39 7.60 -28.91
CA ARG A 160 -7.08 7.71 -27.49
C ARG A 160 -6.99 9.16 -27.06
N GLU A 161 -7.68 9.48 -25.98
CA GLU A 161 -7.61 10.78 -25.30
C GLU A 161 -7.17 10.56 -23.85
N GLY A 162 -5.87 10.77 -23.58
CA GLY A 162 -5.30 10.48 -22.27
C GLY A 162 -5.41 8.99 -21.91
N VAL A 163 -6.20 8.67 -20.88
CA VAL A 163 -6.48 7.29 -20.42
C VAL A 163 -7.73 6.67 -21.06
N LEU A 164 -8.42 7.40 -21.93
CA LEU A 164 -9.65 6.97 -22.59
C LEU A 164 -9.35 6.34 -23.94
N LEU A 165 -9.90 5.15 -24.19
CA LEU A 165 -9.92 4.50 -25.50
C LEU A 165 -11.32 4.67 -26.10
N ILE A 166 -11.39 5.28 -27.29
CA ILE A 166 -12.64 5.69 -27.94
C ILE A 166 -12.78 4.98 -29.27
N HIS A 167 -13.89 4.28 -29.45
CA HIS A 167 -14.31 3.68 -30.71
C HIS A 167 -15.84 3.88 -30.88
N PRO A 168 -16.39 3.93 -32.10
CA PRO A 168 -17.82 4.22 -32.31
C PRO A 168 -18.80 3.32 -31.55
N SER A 169 -18.39 2.08 -31.24
CA SER A 169 -19.20 1.10 -30.51
C SER A 169 -18.90 1.02 -29.01
N VAL A 170 -17.79 1.57 -28.53
CA VAL A 170 -17.38 1.45 -27.14
C VAL A 170 -16.43 2.58 -26.71
N GLU A 171 -16.63 3.04 -25.49
CA GLU A 171 -15.74 3.96 -24.81
C GLU A 171 -15.26 3.30 -23.51
N LEU A 172 -13.94 3.20 -23.32
CA LEU A 172 -13.33 2.54 -22.18
C LEU A 172 -12.28 3.42 -21.51
N ALA A 173 -12.52 3.79 -20.25
CA ALA A 173 -11.56 4.51 -19.43
C ALA A 173 -10.62 3.52 -18.70
N VAL A 174 -9.31 3.69 -18.88
CA VAL A 174 -8.30 2.94 -18.12
C VAL A 174 -8.16 3.54 -16.73
N ASP A 175 -8.85 2.95 -15.76
CA ASP A 175 -8.92 3.47 -14.40
C ASP A 175 -7.87 2.88 -13.43
N LEU A 176 -7.87 3.31 -12.15
CA LEU A 176 -6.93 2.91 -11.10
C LEU A 176 -6.82 1.38 -10.93
N PRO A 177 -7.93 0.59 -10.97
CA PRO A 177 -7.85 -0.87 -10.96
C PRO A 177 -7.13 -1.48 -12.19
N CYS A 178 -7.03 -0.71 -13.27
CA CYS A 178 -6.34 -1.06 -14.52
C CYS A 178 -4.97 -0.38 -14.65
N SER A 179 -4.46 0.29 -13.60
CA SER A 179 -3.12 0.88 -13.58
C SER A 179 -1.99 -0.16 -13.62
N GLY A 180 -2.30 -1.44 -13.37
CA GLY A 180 -1.30 -2.52 -13.28
C GLY A 180 -0.50 -2.53 -11.97
N ALA A 181 -0.71 -1.57 -11.06
CA ALA A 181 0.01 -1.49 -9.78
C ALA A 181 -0.17 -2.77 -8.93
N ARG A 182 -1.39 -3.30 -8.83
CA ARG A 182 -1.67 -4.54 -8.09
C ARG A 182 -0.93 -5.75 -8.68
N GLY A 183 -0.92 -5.88 -10.02
CA GLY A 183 -0.18 -6.93 -10.72
C GLY A 183 1.33 -6.82 -10.49
N LEU A 184 1.88 -5.60 -10.52
CA LEU A 184 3.28 -5.33 -10.21
C LEU A 184 3.65 -5.74 -8.78
N VAL A 185 2.83 -5.37 -7.79
CA VAL A 185 3.02 -5.75 -6.38
C VAL A 185 2.94 -7.26 -6.21
N LEU A 186 1.98 -7.94 -6.87
CA LEU A 186 1.85 -9.40 -6.83
C LEU A 186 3.10 -10.09 -7.40
N TYR A 187 3.60 -9.65 -8.55
CA TYR A 187 4.80 -10.25 -9.15
C TYR A 187 6.04 -9.96 -8.32
N ALA A 188 6.17 -8.76 -7.76
CA ALA A 188 7.22 -8.43 -6.81
C ALA A 188 7.16 -9.33 -5.56
N ALA A 189 5.96 -9.60 -5.03
CA ALA A 189 5.74 -10.51 -3.91
C ALA A 189 6.21 -11.93 -4.22
N ILE A 190 5.83 -12.46 -5.38
CA ILE A 190 6.29 -13.77 -5.85
C ILE A 190 7.83 -13.76 -5.97
N ALA A 191 8.40 -12.78 -6.68
CA ALA A 191 9.84 -12.69 -6.92
C ALA A 191 10.64 -12.60 -5.61
N LEU A 192 10.25 -11.72 -4.68
CA LEU A 192 10.94 -11.53 -3.40
C LEU A 192 10.75 -12.73 -2.47
N GLY A 193 9.55 -13.33 -2.45
CA GLY A 193 9.28 -14.56 -1.71
C GLY A 193 10.22 -15.69 -2.12
N PHE A 194 10.35 -15.95 -3.42
CA PHE A 194 11.30 -16.95 -3.93
C PHE A 194 12.77 -16.53 -3.74
N TRP A 195 13.11 -15.26 -3.94
CA TRP A 195 14.48 -14.77 -3.74
C TRP A 195 14.93 -14.86 -2.28
N SER A 196 14.00 -14.89 -1.33
CA SER A 196 14.32 -15.11 0.08
C SER A 196 14.97 -16.47 0.32
N CYS A 197 14.59 -17.51 -0.43
CA CYS A 197 15.03 -18.91 -0.24
C CYS A 197 15.82 -19.50 -1.43
N ARG A 198 15.97 -18.77 -2.55
CA ARG A 198 16.72 -19.18 -3.74
C ARG A 198 18.00 -18.35 -3.92
N ALA A 199 19.03 -18.96 -4.51
CA ALA A 199 20.27 -18.28 -4.82
C ALA A 199 20.21 -17.56 -6.18
N LEU A 200 19.48 -16.44 -6.23
CA LEU A 200 19.55 -15.51 -7.36
C LEU A 200 20.78 -14.60 -7.20
N GLY A 201 21.76 -14.79 -8.08
CA GLY A 201 22.86 -13.85 -8.29
C GLY A 201 22.38 -12.56 -8.96
N ALA A 202 23.27 -11.59 -9.15
CA ALA A 202 22.92 -10.27 -9.69
C ALA A 202 22.19 -10.34 -11.06
N ARG A 203 22.66 -11.19 -11.97
CA ARG A 203 22.00 -11.41 -13.28
C ARG A 203 20.59 -12.00 -13.13
N GLY A 204 20.43 -13.01 -12.25
CA GLY A 204 19.13 -13.61 -11.98
C GLY A 204 18.15 -12.61 -11.35
N ALA A 205 18.64 -11.77 -10.45
CA ALA A 205 17.86 -10.67 -9.87
C ALA A 205 17.44 -9.63 -10.92
N ALA A 206 18.34 -9.26 -11.83
CA ALA A 206 18.02 -8.36 -12.93
C ALA A 206 16.96 -8.95 -13.88
N HIS A 207 17.09 -10.22 -14.26
CA HIS A 207 16.06 -10.90 -15.06
C HIS A 207 14.73 -11.02 -14.31
N ALA A 208 14.75 -11.30 -13.01
CA ALA A 208 13.52 -11.32 -12.21
C ALA A 208 12.88 -9.93 -12.15
N ALA A 209 13.65 -8.86 -11.95
CA ALA A 209 13.15 -7.50 -11.97
C ALA A 209 12.54 -7.12 -13.32
N LEU A 210 13.22 -7.48 -14.43
CA LEU A 210 12.71 -7.27 -15.78
C LEU A 210 11.42 -8.09 -16.03
N ALA A 211 11.37 -9.33 -15.58
CA ALA A 211 10.18 -10.18 -15.69
C ALA A 211 9.01 -9.65 -14.84
N VAL A 212 9.27 -9.11 -13.66
CA VAL A 212 8.27 -8.45 -12.80
C VAL A 212 7.71 -7.21 -13.51
N ALA A 213 8.57 -6.27 -13.91
CA ALA A 213 8.12 -5.01 -14.52
C ALA A 213 7.51 -5.23 -15.90
N GLY A 214 8.22 -5.92 -16.79
CA GLY A 214 7.79 -6.20 -18.16
C GLY A 214 6.59 -7.14 -18.21
N GLY A 215 6.57 -8.18 -17.37
CA GLY A 215 5.44 -9.10 -17.28
C GLY A 215 4.18 -8.43 -16.74
N ALA A 216 4.29 -7.59 -15.70
CA ALA A 216 3.14 -6.89 -15.14
C ALA A 216 2.58 -5.88 -16.15
N PHE A 217 3.46 -5.13 -16.84
CA PHE A 217 3.07 -4.20 -17.88
C PHE A 217 2.40 -4.90 -19.07
N ALA A 218 3.00 -5.98 -19.57
CA ALA A 218 2.46 -6.76 -20.69
C ALA A 218 1.12 -7.41 -20.34
N ALA A 219 1.00 -8.02 -19.14
CA ALA A 219 -0.25 -8.59 -18.65
C ALA A 219 -1.36 -7.54 -18.57
N ASN A 220 -1.07 -6.38 -18.00
CA ASN A 220 -2.05 -5.32 -17.87
C ASN A 220 -2.48 -4.73 -19.23
N THR A 221 -1.53 -4.56 -20.15
CA THR A 221 -1.80 -4.12 -21.53
C THR A 221 -2.70 -5.13 -22.24
N ALA A 222 -2.37 -6.42 -22.18
CA ALA A 222 -3.17 -7.48 -22.77
C ALA A 222 -4.57 -7.57 -22.16
N ARG A 223 -4.69 -7.40 -20.83
CA ARG A 223 -5.98 -7.33 -20.12
C ARG A 223 -6.83 -6.19 -20.65
N ILE A 224 -6.31 -4.97 -20.74
CA ILE A 224 -7.06 -3.80 -21.23
C ILE A 224 -7.50 -4.03 -22.68
N ALA A 225 -6.60 -4.50 -23.55
CA ALA A 225 -6.92 -4.80 -24.93
C ALA A 225 -8.01 -5.87 -25.06
N ALA A 226 -7.92 -6.95 -24.28
CA ALA A 226 -8.93 -8.01 -24.27
C ALA A 226 -10.29 -7.51 -23.77
N LEU A 227 -10.33 -6.73 -22.69
CA LEU A 227 -11.56 -6.12 -22.18
C LEU A 227 -12.21 -5.22 -23.23
N PHE A 228 -11.41 -4.39 -23.90
CA PHE A 228 -11.89 -3.52 -24.98
C PHE A 228 -12.44 -4.32 -26.16
N ALA A 229 -11.71 -5.34 -26.62
CA ALA A 229 -12.14 -6.19 -27.73
C ALA A 229 -13.42 -6.96 -27.42
N CYS A 230 -13.56 -7.48 -26.19
CA CYS A 230 -14.79 -8.12 -25.74
C CYS A 230 -15.97 -7.14 -25.73
N ALA A 231 -15.75 -5.92 -25.22
CA ALA A 231 -16.78 -4.89 -25.18
C ALA A 231 -17.20 -4.43 -26.58
N MET A 232 -16.26 -4.29 -27.53
CA MET A 232 -16.59 -4.05 -28.95
C MET A 232 -17.44 -5.17 -29.55
N GLY A 233 -17.23 -6.42 -29.12
CA GLY A 233 -18.01 -7.59 -29.52
C GLY A 233 -19.37 -7.70 -28.82
N GLY A 234 -19.77 -6.71 -28.00
CA GLY A 234 -21.04 -6.69 -27.27
C GLY A 234 -21.05 -7.54 -25.99
N LEU A 235 -19.91 -8.06 -25.54
CA LEU A 235 -19.83 -8.77 -24.27
C LEU A 235 -19.77 -7.78 -23.10
N PRO A 236 -20.41 -8.09 -21.95
CA PRO A 236 -20.35 -7.25 -20.75
C PRO A 236 -18.98 -7.43 -20.05
N ALA A 237 -17.90 -7.01 -20.71
CA ALA A 237 -16.52 -7.24 -20.27
C ALA A 237 -16.17 -6.49 -18.96
N SER A 238 -16.91 -5.43 -18.64
CA SER A 238 -16.80 -4.68 -17.38
C SER A 238 -17.49 -5.37 -16.21
N GLU A 239 -18.31 -6.40 -16.45
CA GLU A 239 -19.05 -7.12 -15.43
C GLU A 239 -18.31 -8.39 -14.99
N GLU A 240 -18.60 -8.84 -13.78
CA GLU A 240 -18.15 -10.16 -13.31
C GLU A 240 -18.98 -11.26 -13.99
N PRO A 241 -18.38 -12.42 -14.33
CA PRO A 241 -17.01 -12.84 -14.04
C PRO A 241 -15.98 -12.44 -15.12
N TRP A 242 -16.41 -11.79 -16.20
CA TRP A 242 -15.54 -11.51 -17.36
C TRP A 242 -14.35 -10.63 -16.99
N HIS A 243 -14.61 -9.58 -16.21
CA HIS A 243 -13.57 -8.64 -15.81
C HIS A 243 -12.43 -9.32 -15.04
N SER A 244 -12.77 -10.09 -14.00
CA SER A 244 -11.78 -10.81 -13.19
C SER A 244 -11.19 -12.03 -13.90
N GLY A 245 -11.98 -12.72 -14.73
CA GLY A 245 -11.51 -13.87 -15.51
C GLY A 245 -10.42 -13.50 -16.53
N ILE A 246 -10.67 -12.46 -17.34
CA ILE A 246 -9.69 -11.93 -18.30
C ILE A 246 -8.47 -11.39 -17.56
N GLY A 247 -8.68 -10.66 -16.45
CA GLY A 247 -7.60 -10.16 -15.62
C GLY A 247 -6.70 -11.27 -15.07
N SER A 248 -7.29 -12.33 -14.53
CA SER A 248 -6.58 -13.47 -13.96
C SER A 248 -5.80 -14.25 -15.03
N ALA A 249 -6.40 -14.47 -16.20
CA ALA A 249 -5.73 -15.13 -17.32
C ALA A 249 -4.52 -14.32 -17.82
N ALA A 250 -4.69 -13.01 -18.00
CA ALA A 250 -3.61 -12.13 -18.42
C ALA A 250 -2.46 -12.10 -17.39
N LEU A 251 -2.79 -12.06 -16.09
CA LEU A 251 -1.80 -12.15 -15.01
C LEU A 251 -1.07 -13.51 -15.00
N ALA A 252 -1.79 -14.62 -15.14
CA ALA A 252 -1.18 -15.94 -15.17
C ALA A 252 -0.16 -16.07 -16.34
N LEU A 253 -0.53 -15.59 -17.53
CA LEU A 253 0.35 -15.60 -18.70
C LEU A 253 1.55 -14.65 -18.54
N GLY A 254 1.34 -13.43 -18.02
CA GLY A 254 2.42 -12.48 -17.79
C GLY A 254 3.41 -12.90 -16.69
N ALA A 255 3.02 -13.80 -15.80
CA ALA A 255 3.90 -14.36 -14.79
C ALA A 255 4.85 -15.46 -15.33
N LEU A 256 4.61 -16.01 -16.52
CA LEU A 256 5.43 -17.10 -17.09
C LEU A 256 6.93 -16.79 -17.16
N PRO A 257 7.38 -15.60 -17.63
CA PRO A 257 8.80 -15.26 -17.66
C PRO A 257 9.41 -15.25 -16.25
N LEU A 258 8.67 -14.76 -15.25
CA LEU A 258 9.13 -14.75 -13.86
C LEU A 258 9.30 -16.17 -13.32
N PHE A 259 8.33 -17.05 -13.56
CA PHE A 259 8.44 -18.46 -13.18
C PHE A 259 9.61 -19.15 -13.89
N ALA A 260 9.86 -18.85 -15.16
CA ALA A 260 11.02 -19.39 -15.89
C ALA A 260 12.36 -18.95 -15.27
N VAL A 261 12.47 -17.69 -14.82
CA VAL A 261 13.66 -17.22 -14.09
C VAL A 261 13.81 -17.91 -12.74
N ILE A 262 12.72 -18.04 -11.98
CA ILE A 262 12.71 -18.67 -10.66
C ILE A 262 13.02 -20.16 -10.74
N ALA A 263 12.45 -20.88 -11.70
CA ALA A 263 12.66 -22.32 -11.88
C ALA A 263 14.12 -22.69 -12.15
N ARG A 264 14.89 -21.77 -12.76
CA ARG A 264 16.32 -21.94 -13.02
C ARG A 264 17.21 -21.60 -11.82
N ALA A 265 16.65 -20.99 -10.77
CA ALA A 265 17.42 -20.58 -9.61
C ALA A 265 17.62 -21.74 -8.62
N PRO A 266 18.87 -22.12 -8.30
CA PRO A 266 19.13 -23.20 -7.37
C PRO A 266 18.67 -22.83 -5.95
N ALA A 267 18.37 -23.86 -5.15
CA ALA A 267 18.12 -23.68 -3.72
C ALA A 267 19.32 -22.98 -3.07
N ARG A 268 19.04 -22.07 -2.12
CA ARG A 268 20.09 -21.36 -1.41
C ARG A 268 20.85 -22.33 -0.52
N ARG A 269 22.18 -22.35 -0.68
CA ARG A 269 23.06 -23.06 0.25
C ARG A 269 23.20 -22.25 1.54
N PRO A 270 23.21 -22.90 2.72
CA PRO A 270 23.52 -22.23 3.98
C PRO A 270 24.84 -21.49 3.87
N GLN A 271 24.90 -20.27 4.42
CA GLN A 271 26.16 -19.54 4.46
C GLN A 271 27.11 -20.27 5.40
N GLN A 272 28.16 -20.87 4.84
CA GLN A 272 29.19 -21.49 5.67
C GLN A 272 29.91 -20.41 6.48
N PRO A 273 30.32 -20.72 7.72
CA PRO A 273 31.22 -19.83 8.44
C PRO A 273 32.44 -19.58 7.54
N LEU A 274 32.76 -18.30 7.30
CA LEU A 274 34.03 -17.92 6.68
C LEU A 274 35.10 -18.67 7.46
N GLY A 275 35.82 -19.56 6.77
CA GLY A 275 36.81 -20.43 7.37
C GLY A 275 37.62 -19.64 8.38
N THR A 276 37.79 -20.21 9.56
CA THR A 276 38.51 -19.62 10.68
C THR A 276 39.93 -19.26 10.24
N LEU A 277 40.08 -18.10 9.59
CA LEU A 277 41.28 -17.30 9.73
C LEU A 277 41.38 -17.13 11.22
N ARG A 278 42.30 -17.91 11.83
CA ARG A 278 42.74 -17.77 13.21
C ARG A 278 43.28 -16.34 13.32
N PHE A 279 42.37 -15.37 13.47
CA PHE A 279 42.72 -14.09 14.01
C PHE A 279 43.19 -14.42 15.41
N ALA A 280 44.52 -14.45 15.56
CA ALA A 280 45.17 -14.43 16.85
C ALA A 280 44.39 -13.42 17.68
N SER A 281 43.74 -13.92 18.73
CA SER A 281 42.94 -13.10 19.63
C SER A 281 43.90 -12.10 20.27
N ARG A 282 44.10 -10.95 19.63
CA ARG A 282 44.64 -9.78 20.31
C ARG A 282 43.61 -9.46 21.37
N GLY A 283 43.92 -9.90 22.60
CA GLY A 283 43.13 -9.78 23.81
C GLY A 283 42.96 -8.34 24.26
N GLY A 284 42.43 -7.48 23.39
CA GLY A 284 41.81 -6.23 23.76
C GLY A 284 40.38 -6.50 24.17
N THR A 285 40.17 -7.18 25.30
CA THR A 285 38.89 -7.18 25.99
C THR A 285 38.64 -5.76 26.51
N ARG A 286 38.28 -4.83 25.61
CA ARG A 286 37.46 -3.69 26.02
C ARG A 286 36.17 -4.30 26.52
N ARG A 287 36.15 -4.58 27.84
CA ARG A 287 34.96 -4.91 28.61
C ARG A 287 33.93 -3.86 28.23
N PHE A 288 32.98 -4.22 27.38
CA PHE A 288 31.72 -3.49 27.36
C PHE A 288 31.19 -3.61 28.78
N THR A 289 31.32 -2.53 29.52
CA THR A 289 30.95 -2.45 30.92
C THR A 289 29.47 -2.81 31.00
N ARG A 290 29.19 -4.00 31.55
CA ARG A 290 27.87 -4.45 32.00
C ARG A 290 26.80 -4.54 30.88
N PRO A 291 26.71 -5.67 30.14
CA PRO A 291 25.71 -5.84 29.06
C PRO A 291 24.26 -5.68 29.53
N TRP A 292 23.99 -5.86 30.81
CA TRP A 292 22.69 -5.57 31.42
C TRP A 292 22.35 -4.07 31.44
N LEU A 293 23.34 -3.18 31.62
CA LEU A 293 23.13 -1.72 31.54
C LEU A 293 22.78 -1.31 30.11
N ALA A 294 23.45 -1.89 29.11
CA ALA A 294 23.11 -1.65 27.71
C ALA A 294 21.69 -2.13 27.36
N ALA A 295 21.26 -3.28 27.88
CA ALA A 295 19.89 -3.76 27.71
C ALA A 295 18.85 -2.87 28.40
N LEU A 296 19.13 -2.40 29.62
CA LEU A 296 18.27 -1.45 30.32
C LEU A 296 18.19 -0.11 29.58
N ALA A 297 19.32 0.42 29.11
CA ALA A 297 19.36 1.65 28.33
C ALA A 297 18.56 1.50 27.03
N ALA A 298 18.71 0.37 26.31
CA ALA A 298 17.93 0.08 25.12
C ALA A 298 16.43 -0.03 25.42
N SER A 299 16.06 -0.65 26.54
CA SER A 299 14.67 -0.68 27.01
C SER A 299 14.13 0.72 27.31
N GLY A 300 14.89 1.53 28.04
CA GLY A 300 14.53 2.92 28.36
C GLY A 300 14.35 3.78 27.10
N VAL A 301 15.25 3.66 26.11
CA VAL A 301 15.11 4.33 24.82
C VAL A 301 13.86 3.86 24.08
N GLY A 302 13.59 2.55 24.04
CA GLY A 302 12.39 2.02 23.39
C GLY A 302 11.10 2.57 24.00
N VAL A 303 11.01 2.58 25.33
CA VAL A 303 9.88 3.17 26.06
C VAL A 303 9.79 4.68 25.81
N ALA A 304 10.90 5.41 25.85
CA ALA A 304 10.93 6.86 25.62
C ALA A 304 10.47 7.21 24.20
N VAL A 305 10.90 6.46 23.18
CA VAL A 305 10.44 6.64 21.80
C VAL A 305 8.94 6.37 21.71
N SER A 306 8.44 5.29 22.31
CA SER A 306 7.00 4.99 22.31
C SER A 306 6.17 5.95 23.17
N ALA A 307 6.77 6.64 24.13
CA ALA A 307 6.12 7.68 24.92
C ALA A 307 6.25 9.07 24.29
N ALA A 308 7.06 9.23 23.23
CA ALA A 308 7.25 10.52 22.56
C ALA A 308 5.91 11.05 22.04
N PRO A 309 5.70 12.38 22.08
CA PRO A 309 4.45 12.98 21.62
C PRO A 309 4.23 12.71 20.13
N HIS A 310 2.97 12.46 19.77
CA HIS A 310 2.53 12.25 18.40
C HIS A 310 1.94 13.58 17.89
N HIS A 311 2.82 14.44 17.35
CA HIS A 311 2.40 15.73 16.80
C HIS A 311 2.10 15.58 15.31
N LEU A 312 0.82 15.68 14.97
CA LEU A 312 0.37 15.62 13.59
C LEU A 312 0.81 16.88 12.85
N LEU A 313 1.79 16.74 11.93
CA LEU A 313 2.29 17.86 11.14
C LEU A 313 1.30 18.32 10.05
N ASP A 314 0.54 17.38 9.50
CA ASP A 314 -0.46 17.64 8.45
C ASP A 314 -1.87 17.71 9.05
N VAL A 315 -2.05 18.64 9.99
CA VAL A 315 -3.36 18.99 10.57
C VAL A 315 -3.75 20.35 10.07
N SER A 316 -4.96 20.45 9.54
CA SER A 316 -5.51 21.75 9.23
C SER A 316 -5.94 22.48 10.47
N ALA A 317 -5.39 23.68 10.67
CA ALA A 317 -5.88 24.60 11.68
C ALA A 317 -7.40 24.82 11.49
N PRO A 318 -8.19 24.87 12.57
CA PRO A 318 -9.64 25.04 12.52
C PRO A 318 -10.08 26.44 12.02
N ASP A 319 -9.14 27.34 11.72
CA ASP A 319 -9.33 28.79 11.68
C ASP A 319 -10.13 29.36 10.50
N ARG A 320 -10.91 28.55 9.77
CA ARG A 320 -11.92 29.08 8.87
C ARG A 320 -13.23 28.36 9.07
N ALA A 321 -14.09 28.94 9.92
CA ALA A 321 -15.50 28.59 9.94
C ALA A 321 -16.03 28.53 8.51
N ILE A 322 -16.57 27.39 8.15
CA ILE A 322 -17.33 27.23 6.92
C ILE A 322 -18.80 27.20 7.31
N ALA A 323 -19.59 27.98 6.60
CA ALA A 323 -21.03 27.98 6.73
C ALA A 323 -21.60 27.48 5.41
N LEU A 324 -22.47 26.48 5.49
CA LEU A 324 -23.38 26.17 4.41
C LEU A 324 -24.48 27.25 4.38
N PRO A 325 -25.01 27.62 3.20
CA PRO A 325 -26.06 28.62 3.13
C PRO A 325 -27.32 28.18 3.89
N ALA A 326 -28.11 29.12 4.40
CA ALA A 326 -29.39 28.82 5.05
C ALA A 326 -30.43 28.27 4.07
N VAL A 327 -30.28 28.62 2.80
CA VAL A 327 -31.15 28.20 1.71
C VAL A 327 -30.29 27.84 0.51
N LEU A 328 -30.57 26.70 -0.13
CA LEU A 328 -29.92 26.26 -1.36
C LEU A 328 -30.99 26.17 -2.46
N GLY A 329 -31.04 27.17 -3.35
CA GLY A 329 -32.15 27.30 -4.30
C GLY A 329 -33.46 27.61 -3.57
N PRO A 330 -34.53 26.81 -3.71
CA PRO A 330 -35.77 26.95 -2.95
C PRO A 330 -35.76 26.20 -1.60
N PHE A 331 -34.71 25.44 -1.29
CA PHE A 331 -34.71 24.51 -0.18
C PHE A 331 -34.13 25.13 1.09
N ALA A 332 -34.92 25.11 2.17
CA ALA A 332 -34.47 25.56 3.48
C ALA A 332 -33.56 24.51 4.13
N GLY A 333 -32.41 24.95 4.63
CA GLY A 333 -31.41 24.10 5.27
C GLY A 333 -31.54 24.09 6.78
N SER A 334 -31.38 22.92 7.39
CA SER A 334 -31.22 22.74 8.83
C SER A 334 -29.84 22.17 9.15
N ASP A 335 -29.20 22.66 10.21
CA ASP A 335 -27.93 22.12 10.68
C ASP A 335 -28.14 20.72 11.26
N VAL A 336 -27.30 19.77 10.83
CA VAL A 336 -27.35 18.39 11.30
C VAL A 336 -26.00 18.01 11.87
N PRO A 337 -25.94 17.35 13.04
CA PRO A 337 -24.68 16.93 13.62
C PRO A 337 -23.92 15.96 12.71
N LEU A 338 -22.60 16.01 12.80
CA LEU A 338 -21.73 15.00 12.20
C LEU A 338 -21.99 13.64 12.84
N ARG A 339 -21.92 12.59 12.01
CA ARG A 339 -21.89 11.21 12.51
C ARG A 339 -20.63 10.98 13.35
N ASP A 340 -20.65 10.02 14.25
CA ASP A 340 -19.48 9.70 15.10
C ASP A 340 -18.20 9.41 14.31
N VAL A 341 -18.34 8.75 13.16
CA VAL A 341 -17.20 8.48 12.26
C VAL A 341 -16.65 9.77 11.64
N GLU A 342 -17.53 10.68 11.22
CA GLU A 342 -17.17 11.98 10.64
C GLU A 342 -16.49 12.86 11.70
N ARG A 343 -17.11 13.00 12.87
CA ARG A 343 -16.58 13.77 14.01
C ARG A 343 -15.19 13.30 14.41
N ARG A 344 -15.01 12.00 14.67
CA ARG A 344 -13.69 11.45 15.04
C ARG A 344 -12.63 11.67 13.97
N TYR A 345 -13.01 11.64 12.70
CA TYR A 345 -12.09 11.90 11.60
C TYR A 345 -11.62 13.36 11.62
N TYR A 346 -12.53 14.33 11.70
CA TYR A 346 -12.16 15.77 11.70
C TYR A 346 -11.53 16.23 13.02
N GLU A 347 -11.87 15.63 14.16
CA GLU A 347 -11.15 15.84 15.44
C GLU A 347 -9.69 15.40 15.35
N ARG A 348 -9.44 14.29 14.62
CA ARG A 348 -8.10 13.74 14.47
C ARG A 348 -7.26 14.49 13.44
N TRP A 349 -7.81 14.82 12.28
CA TRP A 349 -7.04 15.36 11.14
C TRP A 349 -7.22 16.86 10.94
N GLY A 350 -8.12 17.48 11.72
CA GLY A 350 -8.49 18.88 11.58
C GLY A 350 -9.32 19.13 10.32
N GLY A 351 -9.36 20.40 9.93
CA GLY A 351 -10.21 20.89 8.84
C GLY A 351 -11.55 21.40 9.36
N ALA A 352 -12.09 22.37 8.64
CA ALA A 352 -13.41 22.90 8.93
C ALA A 352 -14.46 22.08 8.17
N VAL A 353 -15.50 21.66 8.87
CA VAL A 353 -16.59 20.82 8.35
C VAL A 353 -17.93 21.47 8.72
N ALA A 354 -18.86 21.52 7.77
CA ALA A 354 -20.23 21.96 7.99
C ALA A 354 -21.18 20.99 7.30
N LYS A 355 -22.28 20.64 7.97
CA LYS A 355 -23.26 19.68 7.48
C LYS A 355 -24.67 20.22 7.65
N ARG A 356 -25.43 20.26 6.56
CA ARG A 356 -26.84 20.65 6.55
C ARG A 356 -27.68 19.65 5.77
N VAL A 357 -28.94 19.54 6.14
CA VAL A 357 -29.97 18.87 5.35
C VAL A 357 -30.91 19.92 4.80
N TYR A 358 -31.16 19.85 3.50
CA TYR A 358 -32.10 20.69 2.77
C TYR A 358 -33.33 19.85 2.43
N ASP A 359 -34.50 20.33 2.83
CA ASP A 359 -35.78 19.68 2.54
C ASP A 359 -36.31 20.19 1.18
N ASP A 360 -36.64 19.25 0.30
CA ASP A 360 -37.23 19.55 -1.01
C ASP A 360 -38.75 19.70 -1.00
N GLY A 361 -39.39 19.52 0.16
CA GLY A 361 -40.84 19.55 0.32
C GLY A 361 -41.54 18.27 -0.16
N ALA A 362 -40.81 17.33 -0.78
CA ALA A 362 -41.29 16.01 -1.15
C ALA A 362 -40.95 14.95 -0.09
N GLY A 363 -40.34 15.36 1.03
CA GLY A 363 -39.94 14.48 2.13
C GLY A 363 -38.63 13.73 1.87
N ILE A 364 -37.85 14.13 0.85
CA ILE A 364 -36.55 13.53 0.55
C ILE A 364 -35.45 14.51 1.05
N PRO A 365 -34.76 14.19 2.16
CA PRO A 365 -33.74 15.08 2.70
C PRO A 365 -32.46 15.05 1.85
N HIS A 366 -32.01 16.22 1.38
CA HIS A 366 -30.75 16.39 0.66
C HIS A 366 -29.64 16.82 1.62
N THR A 367 -28.66 15.95 1.87
CA THR A 367 -27.55 16.29 2.78
C THR A 367 -26.41 16.96 2.01
N ALA A 368 -26.00 18.15 2.44
CA ALA A 368 -24.75 18.78 2.01
C ALA A 368 -23.71 18.70 3.12
N LEU A 369 -22.50 18.27 2.75
CA LEU A 369 -21.32 18.29 3.60
C LEU A 369 -20.25 19.12 2.90
N LEU A 370 -19.87 20.25 3.50
CA LEU A 370 -18.76 21.06 3.02
C LEU A 370 -17.54 20.81 3.92
N VAL A 371 -16.38 20.66 3.29
CA VAL A 371 -15.11 20.44 3.98
C VAL A 371 -14.09 21.42 3.43
N ARG A 372 -13.34 22.07 4.31
CA ARG A 372 -12.22 22.94 3.95
C ARG A 372 -10.99 22.54 4.75
N THR A 373 -9.90 22.30 4.04
CA THR A 373 -8.66 21.78 4.62
C THR A 373 -7.43 22.30 3.88
N ARG A 374 -6.34 22.47 4.62
CA ARG A 374 -4.97 22.73 4.17
C ARG A 374 -4.08 21.47 4.29
N ALA A 375 -4.65 20.32 4.62
CA ALA A 375 -3.97 19.04 4.79
C ALA A 375 -4.34 18.07 3.63
N PRO A 376 -3.97 18.40 2.38
CA PRO A 376 -4.47 17.68 1.20
C PRO A 376 -4.08 16.20 1.21
N LEU A 377 -2.95 15.82 1.80
CA LEU A 377 -2.51 14.42 1.80
C LEU A 377 -3.47 13.49 2.58
N ARG A 378 -4.23 14.05 3.52
CA ARG A 378 -5.21 13.33 4.36
C ARG A 378 -6.64 13.39 3.81
N HIS A 379 -7.02 14.52 3.22
CA HIS A 379 -8.40 14.78 2.82
C HIS A 379 -8.66 14.68 1.31
N LEU A 380 -7.63 14.76 0.48
CA LEU A 380 -7.79 14.68 -0.97
C LEU A 380 -7.81 13.21 -1.40
N HIS A 381 -9.01 12.69 -1.65
CA HIS A 381 -9.26 11.35 -2.19
C HIS A 381 -10.61 11.33 -2.93
N GLY A 382 -10.84 10.30 -3.76
CA GLY A 382 -12.14 10.11 -4.41
C GLY A 382 -13.26 9.81 -3.40
N PRO A 383 -14.54 9.98 -3.79
CA PRO A 383 -15.68 9.74 -2.90
C PRO A 383 -15.76 8.28 -2.44
N ASP A 384 -15.20 7.34 -3.21
CA ASP A 384 -15.09 5.92 -2.89
C ASP A 384 -14.46 5.68 -1.52
N ARG A 385 -13.37 6.37 -1.18
CA ARG A 385 -12.68 6.17 0.11
C ARG A 385 -13.51 6.63 1.30
N CYS A 386 -14.21 7.76 1.17
CA CYS A 386 -15.12 8.24 2.21
C CYS A 386 -16.31 7.29 2.40
N LEU A 387 -16.91 6.82 1.31
CA LEU A 387 -18.07 5.95 1.34
C LEU A 387 -17.72 4.54 1.87
N LEU A 388 -16.60 3.96 1.44
CA LEU A 388 -16.06 2.73 2.00
C LEU A 388 -15.80 2.86 3.51
N GLY A 389 -15.22 4.00 3.95
CA GLY A 389 -15.03 4.30 5.37
C GLY A 389 -16.34 4.48 6.16
N ALA A 390 -17.43 4.84 5.48
CA ALA A 390 -18.78 4.88 6.03
C ALA A 390 -19.50 3.51 5.99
N GLY A 391 -18.83 2.46 5.50
CA GLY A 391 -19.36 1.10 5.41
C GLY A 391 -20.17 0.82 4.15
N HIS A 392 -20.15 1.70 3.14
CA HIS A 392 -20.82 1.46 1.88
C HIS A 392 -20.02 0.49 1.01
N GLU A 393 -20.72 -0.29 0.19
CA GLU A 393 -20.12 -0.90 -0.99
C GLU A 393 -20.08 0.14 -2.11
N VAL A 394 -18.97 0.24 -2.83
CA VAL A 394 -18.81 1.25 -3.89
C VAL A 394 -18.24 0.61 -5.14
N THR A 395 -18.92 0.82 -6.26
CA THR A 395 -18.50 0.38 -7.59
C THR A 395 -18.43 1.59 -8.49
N ARG A 396 -17.32 1.83 -9.17
CA ARG A 396 -17.26 2.87 -10.20
C ARG A 396 -18.03 2.40 -11.44
N VAL A 397 -18.94 3.24 -11.93
CA VAL A 397 -19.82 2.93 -13.07
C VAL A 397 -19.24 3.47 -14.37
N GLY A 398 -18.62 4.65 -14.33
CA GLY A 398 -18.08 5.26 -15.55
C GLY A 398 -17.29 6.53 -15.29
N VAL A 399 -16.65 7.02 -16.35
CA VAL A 399 -15.91 8.27 -16.42
C VAL A 399 -16.38 8.98 -17.66
N VAL A 400 -16.70 10.27 -17.54
CA VAL A 400 -17.03 11.12 -18.67
C VAL A 400 -16.04 12.29 -18.66
N PRO A 401 -14.89 12.15 -19.35
CA PRO A 401 -13.85 13.19 -19.35
C PRO A 401 -14.42 14.53 -19.83
N GLY A 402 -14.00 15.61 -19.17
CA GLY A 402 -14.45 16.97 -19.51
C GLY A 402 -15.90 17.30 -19.11
N ALA A 403 -16.73 16.34 -18.70
CA ALA A 403 -18.09 16.60 -18.24
C ALA A 403 -18.18 16.89 -16.73
N VAL A 404 -19.31 17.45 -16.32
CA VAL A 404 -19.74 17.55 -14.92
C VAL A 404 -21.08 16.80 -14.84
N PRO A 405 -21.13 15.63 -14.17
CA PRO A 405 -20.05 15.01 -13.43
C PRO A 405 -18.98 14.32 -14.29
N THR A 406 -17.74 14.26 -13.79
CA THR A 406 -16.62 13.60 -14.48
C THR A 406 -16.54 12.10 -14.17
N VAL A 407 -17.03 11.67 -13.00
CA VAL A 407 -17.00 10.27 -12.57
C VAL A 407 -18.34 9.87 -11.95
N LEU A 408 -18.80 8.67 -12.27
CA LEU A 408 -19.99 8.06 -11.70
C LEU A 408 -19.63 6.83 -10.88
N TYR A 409 -20.20 6.73 -9.69
CA TYR A 409 -20.15 5.56 -8.84
C TYR A 409 -21.57 5.10 -8.49
N ARG A 410 -21.70 3.81 -8.26
CA ARG A 410 -22.83 3.19 -7.57
C ARG A 410 -22.36 2.92 -6.15
N SER A 411 -23.14 3.33 -5.16
CA SER A 411 -22.85 3.06 -3.76
C SER A 411 -24.04 2.39 -3.11
N VAL A 412 -23.82 1.30 -2.38
CA VAL A 412 -24.86 0.63 -1.58
C VAL A 412 -24.53 0.85 -0.11
N ALA A 413 -25.43 1.52 0.60
CA ALA A 413 -25.25 1.81 2.02
C ALA A 413 -25.50 0.56 2.89
N PRO A 414 -25.07 0.55 4.17
CA PRO A 414 -25.28 -0.60 5.07
C PRO A 414 -26.75 -1.02 5.26
N ASP A 415 -27.68 -0.10 5.03
CA ASP A 415 -29.13 -0.34 5.09
C ASP A 415 -29.71 -0.92 3.77
N GLY A 416 -28.85 -1.15 2.77
CA GLY A 416 -29.23 -1.66 1.45
C GLY A 416 -29.61 -0.58 0.44
N THR A 417 -29.68 0.69 0.83
CA THR A 417 -30.04 1.79 -0.06
C THR A 417 -28.97 1.99 -1.12
N ALA A 418 -29.36 1.97 -2.40
CA ALA A 418 -28.46 2.21 -3.52
C ALA A 418 -28.49 3.68 -3.95
N TRP A 419 -27.31 4.25 -4.15
CA TRP A 419 -27.07 5.63 -4.52
C TRP A 419 -26.27 5.68 -5.82
N ARG A 420 -26.64 6.63 -6.68
CA ARG A 420 -25.75 7.11 -7.75
C ARG A 420 -24.95 8.28 -7.18
N VAL A 421 -23.64 8.15 -7.18
CA VAL A 421 -22.72 9.16 -6.68
C VAL A 421 -21.97 9.77 -7.84
N GLU A 422 -22.04 11.07 -7.95
CA GLU A 422 -21.47 11.84 -9.04
C GLU A 422 -20.33 12.71 -8.51
N ALA A 423 -19.17 12.69 -9.16
CA ALA A 423 -17.99 13.41 -8.70
C ALA A 423 -17.29 14.16 -9.83
N SER A 424 -16.74 15.32 -9.48
CA SER A 424 -15.87 16.13 -10.35
C SER A 424 -14.75 16.74 -9.52
N PHE A 425 -13.57 16.87 -10.11
CA PHE A 425 -12.43 17.53 -9.49
C PHE A 425 -12.14 18.81 -10.26
N LEU A 426 -12.24 19.96 -9.58
CA LEU A 426 -12.18 21.29 -10.20
C LEU A 426 -11.08 22.12 -9.55
N SER A 427 -10.26 22.80 -10.35
CA SER A 427 -9.31 23.80 -9.86
C SER A 427 -9.94 25.19 -9.74
N ASP A 428 -9.25 26.10 -9.06
CA ASP A 428 -9.62 27.52 -8.99
C ASP A 428 -9.60 28.22 -10.36
N ARG A 429 -8.83 27.67 -11.32
CA ARG A 429 -8.78 28.10 -12.72
C ARG A 429 -9.88 27.48 -13.60
N GLY A 430 -10.74 26.64 -13.03
CA GLY A 430 -11.79 25.93 -13.77
C GLY A 430 -11.29 24.72 -14.57
N GLU A 431 -10.03 24.30 -14.36
CA GLU A 431 -9.51 23.06 -14.95
C GLU A 431 -10.21 21.86 -14.31
N ARG A 432 -10.37 20.79 -15.09
CA ARG A 432 -11.13 19.60 -14.68
C ARG A 432 -10.21 18.40 -14.71
N ALA A 433 -10.31 17.57 -13.67
CA ALA A 433 -9.61 16.30 -13.61
C ALA A 433 -10.61 15.15 -13.47
N SER A 434 -10.23 14.00 -14.03
CA SER A 434 -10.99 12.75 -14.03
C SER A 434 -10.71 11.86 -12.83
N SER A 435 -9.68 12.20 -12.05
CA SER A 435 -9.32 11.53 -10.80
C SER A 435 -8.52 12.45 -9.89
N VAL A 436 -8.48 12.13 -8.59
CA VAL A 436 -7.57 12.80 -7.64
C VAL A 436 -6.10 12.65 -8.04
N SER A 437 -5.72 11.52 -8.65
CA SER A 437 -4.33 11.27 -9.07
C SER A 437 -3.87 12.18 -10.21
N GLU A 438 -4.79 12.86 -10.90
CA GLU A 438 -4.48 13.87 -11.91
C GLU A 438 -4.36 15.28 -11.30
N VAL A 439 -4.85 15.46 -10.06
CA VAL A 439 -4.83 16.74 -9.33
C VAL A 439 -3.53 16.94 -8.54
N VAL A 440 -2.85 15.86 -8.16
CA VAL A 440 -1.60 15.83 -7.37
C VAL A 440 -0.40 15.70 -8.30
#